data_AF-A0A2S9FRA8-F1
#
_entry.id   AF-A0A2S9FRA8-F1
#
_cell.length_a   1.000
_cell.length_b   1.000
_cell.length_c   1.000
_cell.angle_alpha   90.00
_cell.angle_beta   90.00
_cell.angle_gamma   90.00
#
_symmetry.space_group_name_H-M   'P 1'
#
loop_
_entity.id
_entity.type
_entity.pdbx_description
1 polymer ?
#
loop_
_entity_poly.entity_id
_entity_poly.type
_entity_poly.pdbx_seq_one_letter_code
_entity_poly.pdbx_strand_id
1 'polypeptide(L)'
;DAVAELIRSRIGAGRVHLVGYSLGSQVGVQLLATEPELVDRAVLCGTIVNSVPAARSMQFLAERLARMRSFRRLINRLLTARQVPIPKAKIHDYRQ
;
A
#
# COMPACT_ATOMS: atom_id res chain seq x y z
N ASP A 1 -11.23 6.18 4.20
CA ASP A 1 -12.10 5.88 5.35
C ASP A 1 -11.50 4.80 6.25
N ALA A 2 -11.59 3.50 5.91
CA ALA A 2 -11.11 2.42 6.79
C ALA A 2 -9.65 2.54 7.27
N VAL A 3 -8.73 3.01 6.41
CA VAL A 3 -7.32 3.21 6.80
C VAL A 3 -7.15 4.42 7.72
N ALA A 4 -7.90 5.49 7.50
CA ALA A 4 -7.88 6.67 8.37
C ALA A 4 -8.41 6.33 9.77
N GLU A 5 -9.51 5.58 9.84
CA GLU A 5 -10.04 5.06 11.11
C GLU A 5 -9.05 4.15 11.82
N LEU A 6 -8.39 3.25 11.09
CA LEU A 6 -7.34 2.41 11.66
C LEU A 6 -6.22 3.25 12.26
N ILE A 7 -5.74 4.27 11.54
CA ILE A 7 -4.69 5.18 12.04
C ILE A 7 -5.17 5.87 13.33
N ARG A 8 -6.35 6.49 13.32
CA ARG A 8 -6.92 7.18 14.50
C ARG A 8 -7.11 6.25 15.70
N SER A 9 -7.47 4.99 15.46
CA SER A 9 -7.60 4.00 16.55
C SER A 9 -6.26 3.59 17.17
N ARG A 10 -5.14 3.81 16.46
CA ARG A 10 -3.81 3.36 16.86
C ARG A 10 -2.94 4.48 17.42
N ILE A 11 -3.20 5.73 17.02
CA ILE A 11 -2.45 6.88 17.51
C ILE A 11 -3.32 7.68 18.48
N GLY A 12 -2.78 8.00 19.66
CA GLY A 12 -3.51 8.83 20.64
C GLY A 12 -3.57 10.31 20.25
N ALA A 13 -2.56 10.80 19.52
CA ALA A 13 -2.49 12.15 18.96
C ALA A 13 -1.41 12.20 17.87
N GLY A 14 -1.43 13.27 17.06
CA GLY A 14 -0.38 13.56 16.08
C GLY A 14 -0.65 13.02 14.68
N ARG A 15 0.41 12.94 13.87
CA ARG A 15 0.38 12.59 12.44
C ARG A 15 1.30 11.41 12.17
N VAL A 16 1.01 10.64 11.12
CA VAL A 16 1.82 9.47 10.74
C VAL A 16 2.82 9.77 9.63
N HIS A 17 3.91 9.00 9.62
CA HIS A 17 4.79 8.88 8.44
C HIS A 17 4.31 7.69 7.63
N LEU A 18 3.84 7.97 6.41
CA LEU A 18 3.20 7.00 5.54
C LEU A 18 4.22 6.44 4.54
N VAL A 19 4.37 5.12 4.51
CA VAL A 19 5.16 4.42 3.48
C VAL A 19 4.24 3.47 2.73
N GLY A 20 4.09 3.68 1.43
CA GLY A 20 3.19 2.92 0.56
C GLY A 20 3.93 2.27 -0.60
N TYR A 21 3.64 1.00 -0.88
CA TYR A 21 4.17 0.29 -2.04
C TYR A 21 3.03 -0.34 -2.85
N SER A 22 3.08 -0.19 -4.18
CA SER A 22 2.09 -0.74 -5.12
C SER A 22 0.66 -0.33 -4.73
N LEU A 23 -0.22 -1.28 -4.40
CA LEU A 23 -1.58 -0.98 -3.94
C LEU A 23 -1.59 -0.11 -2.68
N GLY A 24 -0.68 -0.34 -1.72
CA GLY A 24 -0.57 0.50 -0.52
C GLY A 24 -0.22 1.95 -0.86
N SER A 25 0.48 2.16 -1.98
CA SER A 25 0.78 3.49 -2.50
C SER A 25 -0.46 4.22 -3.01
N GLN A 26 -1.36 3.49 -3.69
CA GLN A 26 -2.64 4.03 -4.17
C GLN A 26 -3.57 4.39 -3.02
N VAL A 27 -3.66 3.51 -2.02
CA VAL A 27 -4.39 3.77 -0.78
C VAL A 27 -3.80 5.00 -0.08
N GLY A 28 -2.48 5.15 -0.09
CA GLY A 28 -1.81 6.32 0.45
C GLY A 28 -2.13 7.63 -0.29
N VAL A 29 -2.23 7.61 -1.62
CA VAL A 29 -2.71 8.78 -2.39
C VAL A 29 -4.12 9.14 -2.02
N GLN A 30 -5.02 8.14 -1.91
CA GLN A 30 -6.40 8.40 -1.51
C GLN A 30 -6.43 9.03 -0.11
N LEU A 31 -5.66 8.51 0.85
CA LEU A 31 -5.59 9.06 2.20
C LEU A 31 -5.11 10.51 2.20
N LEU A 32 -4.06 10.83 1.42
CA LEU A 32 -3.57 12.21 1.26
C LEU A 32 -4.60 13.13 0.59
N ALA A 33 -5.43 12.61 -0.30
CA ALA A 33 -6.46 13.40 -0.98
C ALA A 33 -7.67 13.69 -0.09
N THR A 34 -8.00 12.77 0.83
CA THR A 34 -9.22 12.88 1.66
C THR A 34 -8.96 13.39 3.08
N GLU A 35 -7.83 13.02 3.69
CA GLU A 35 -7.50 13.25 5.11
C GLU A 35 -6.01 13.65 5.27
N PRO A 36 -5.53 14.69 4.55
CA PRO A 36 -4.11 15.07 4.52
C PRO A 36 -3.55 15.42 5.90
N GLU A 37 -4.38 15.92 6.81
CA GLU A 37 -4.01 16.31 8.17
C GLU A 37 -3.55 15.14 9.04
N LEU A 38 -3.88 13.90 8.69
CA LEU A 38 -3.39 12.71 9.38
C LEU A 38 -1.94 12.36 9.03
N VAL A 39 -1.37 12.93 7.97
CA VAL A 39 -0.06 12.54 7.43
C VAL A 39 0.94 13.69 7.55
N ASP A 40 2.10 13.45 8.16
CA ASP A 40 3.20 14.42 8.21
C ASP A 40 4.12 14.30 7.00
N ARG A 41 4.47 13.06 6.64
CA ARG A 41 5.34 12.75 5.49
C ARG A 41 4.87 11.49 4.81
N ALA A 42 5.02 11.42 3.49
CA ALA A 42 4.65 10.26 2.70
C ALA A 42 5.75 9.86 1.72
N VAL A 43 6.10 8.57 1.69
CA VAL A 43 6.94 7.95 0.67
C VAL A 43 6.10 6.90 -0.06
N LEU A 44 5.81 7.15 -1.33
CA LEU A 44 4.87 6.38 -2.12
C LEU A 44 5.57 5.82 -3.37
N CYS A 45 5.73 4.49 -3.43
CA CYS A 45 6.46 3.80 -4.48
C CYS A 45 5.53 2.95 -5.36
N GLY A 46 5.64 3.11 -6.69
CA GLY A 46 4.78 2.41 -7.65
C GLY A 46 3.38 3.02 -7.77
N THR A 47 3.26 4.31 -7.45
CA THR A 47 2.02 5.06 -7.56
C THR A 47 1.74 5.45 -9.01
N ILE A 48 0.47 5.35 -9.37
CA ILE A 48 -0.12 5.87 -10.60
C ILE A 48 -0.99 7.04 -10.17
N VAL A 49 -0.49 8.27 -10.35
CA VAL A 49 -1.20 9.51 -9.99
C VAL A 49 -2.00 10.11 -11.17
N ASN A 50 -1.64 9.75 -12.40
CA ASN A 50 -2.36 10.14 -13.60
C ASN A 50 -3.28 9.00 -14.07
N SER A 51 -4.39 9.34 -14.74
CA SER A 51 -5.22 8.31 -15.35
C SER A 51 -4.42 7.55 -16.42
N VAL A 52 -4.16 6.28 -16.15
CA VAL A 52 -3.68 5.35 -17.18
C VAL A 52 -4.91 4.95 -18.00
N PRO A 53 -4.83 4.88 -19.34
CA PRO A 53 -5.90 4.34 -20.15
C PRO A 53 -6.40 3.00 -19.57
N ALA A 54 -7.71 2.85 -19.46
CA ALA A 54 -8.37 1.67 -18.88
C ALA A 54 -8.08 1.35 -17.40
N ALA A 55 -7.60 2.32 -16.59
CA ALA A 55 -7.38 2.12 -15.15
C ALA A 55 -8.60 1.56 -14.40
N ARG A 56 -9.80 2.06 -14.70
CA ARG A 56 -11.06 1.58 -14.10
C ARG A 56 -11.35 0.13 -14.48
N SER A 57 -11.13 -0.23 -15.75
CA SER A 57 -11.31 -1.61 -16.23
C SER A 57 -10.32 -2.56 -15.56
N MET A 58 -9.08 -2.12 -15.37
CA MET A 58 -8.04 -2.92 -14.72
C MET A 58 -8.31 -3.10 -13.22
N GLN A 59 -8.78 -2.06 -12.52
CA GLN A 59 -9.24 -2.16 -11.13
C GLN A 59 -10.41 -3.14 -11.00
N PHE A 60 -11.42 -3.02 -11.86
CA PHE A 60 -12.58 -3.90 -11.85
C PHE A 60 -12.18 -5.37 -12.08
N LEU A 61 -11.28 -5.62 -13.03
CA LEU A 61 -10.74 -6.96 -13.27
C LEU A 61 -9.96 -7.46 -12.05
N ALA A 62 -9.07 -6.64 -11.48
CA ALA A 62 -8.28 -7.00 -10.30
C ALA A 62 -9.16 -7.36 -9.10
N GLU A 63 -10.23 -6.60 -8.83
CA GLU A 63 -11.19 -6.91 -7.77
C GLU A 63 -11.93 -8.23 -8.00
N ARG A 64 -12.38 -8.50 -9.23
CA ARG A 64 -13.02 -9.77 -9.58
C ARG A 64 -12.07 -10.95 -9.42
N LEU A 65 -10.82 -10.79 -9.86
CA LEU A 65 -9.77 -11.80 -9.67
C LEU A 65 -9.49 -12.02 -8.18
N ALA A 66 -9.33 -10.95 -7.39
CA ALA A 66 -9.06 -11.04 -5.96
C ALA A 66 -10.17 -11.74 -5.15
N ARG A 67 -11.43 -11.61 -5.57
CA ARG A 67 -12.58 -12.33 -4.97
C ARG A 67 -12.61 -13.82 -5.28
N MET A 68 -11.89 -14.29 -6.30
CA MET A 68 -11.80 -15.72 -6.59
C MET A 68 -10.90 -16.43 -5.59
N ARG A 69 -11.47 -17.40 -4.86
CA ARG A 69 -10.78 -18.17 -3.82
C ARG A 69 -9.59 -18.99 -4.36
N SER A 70 -9.62 -19.38 -5.64
CA SER A 70 -8.51 -20.05 -6.32
C SER A 70 -7.36 -19.08 -6.61
N PHE A 71 -7.66 -17.89 -7.13
CA PHE A 71 -6.69 -16.84 -7.40
C PHE A 71 -6.00 -16.36 -6.13
N ARG A 72 -6.77 -16.13 -5.05
CA ARG A 72 -6.20 -15.77 -3.74
C ARG A 72 -5.26 -16.85 -3.20
N ARG A 73 -5.63 -18.14 -3.36
CA ARG A 73 -4.77 -19.26 -2.97
C ARG A 73 -3.49 -19.33 -3.81
N LEU A 74 -3.59 -19.09 -5.11
CA LEU A 74 -2.43 -19.08 -6.02
C LEU A 74 -1.47 -17.93 -5.66
N ILE A 75 -1.97 -16.71 -5.52
CA ILE A 75 -1.17 -15.54 -5.15
C ILE A 75 -0.51 -15.75 -3.78
N ASN A 76 -1.25 -16.24 -2.78
CA ASN A 76 -0.66 -16.54 -1.48
C ASN A 76 0.44 -17.60 -1.61
N ARG A 77 0.27 -18.65 -2.41
CA ARG A 77 1.32 -19.65 -2.64
C ARG A 77 2.56 -19.03 -3.29
N LEU A 78 2.39 -18.18 -4.29
CA LEU A 78 3.51 -17.55 -5.01
C LEU A 78 4.26 -16.53 -4.14
N LEU A 79 3.53 -15.69 -3.40
CA LEU A 79 4.13 -14.68 -2.52
C LEU A 79 4.76 -15.31 -1.26
N THR A 80 4.14 -16.36 -0.70
CA THR A 80 4.69 -17.08 0.46
C THR A 80 5.87 -17.98 0.08
N ALA A 81 5.89 -18.53 -1.14
CA ALA A 81 7.05 -19.25 -1.68
C ALA A 81 8.27 -18.33 -1.86
N ARG A 82 8.05 -17.02 -1.90
CA ARG A 82 9.09 -15.98 -1.93
C ARG A 82 9.43 -15.44 -0.54
N GLN A 83 9.31 -16.25 0.52
CA GLN A 83 10.03 -15.98 1.76
C GLN A 83 11.55 -16.14 1.53
N VAL A 84 12.10 -15.27 0.69
CA VAL A 84 13.52 -14.96 0.68
C VAL A 84 13.79 -14.37 2.06
N PRO A 85 14.75 -14.91 2.82
CA PRO A 85 15.13 -14.31 4.10
C PRO A 85 15.41 -12.84 3.82
N ILE A 86 14.63 -11.94 4.40
CA ILE A 86 14.90 -10.51 4.30
C ILE A 86 16.26 -10.34 4.98
N PRO A 87 17.33 -10.02 4.24
CA PRO A 87 18.64 -9.84 4.85
C PRO A 87 18.49 -8.78 5.93
N LYS A 88 19.14 -8.96 7.08
CA LYS A 88 19.12 -7.95 8.15
C LYS A 88 19.44 -6.60 7.51
N ALA A 89 18.50 -5.67 7.60
CA ALA A 89 18.63 -4.36 6.99
C ALA A 89 19.95 -3.74 7.45
N LYS A 90 20.88 -3.51 6.51
CA LYS A 90 22.13 -2.80 6.81
C LYS A 90 21.82 -1.32 6.88
N ILE A 91 21.15 -0.90 7.95
CA ILE A 91 20.70 0.49 8.15
C ILE A 91 21.87 1.48 8.02
N HIS A 92 23.08 1.05 8.38
CA HIS A 92 24.32 1.82 8.23
C HIS A 92 24.71 2.09 6.77
N ASP A 93 24.37 1.20 5.83
CA ASP A 93 24.71 1.37 4.41
C ASP A 93 23.84 2.46 3.73
N TYR A 94 22.73 2.84 4.35
CA TYR A 94 21.78 3.84 3.82
C TYR A 94 21.96 5.24 4.41
N ARG A 95 22.86 5.44 5.38
CA ARG A 95 23.27 6.78 5.83
C ARG A 95 24.52 7.20 5.06
N GLN A 96 24.32 7.77 3.87
CA GLN A 96 25.29 8.68 3.27
C GLN A 96 24.74 10.09 3.34
#